data_AF-C9SM17-F1
#
_entry.id   AF-C9SM17-F1
#
_cell.length_a   1.000
_cell.length_b   1.000
_cell.length_c   1.000
_cell.angle_alpha   90.00
_cell.angle_beta   90.00
_cell.angle_gamma   90.00
#
_symmetry.space_group_name_H-M   'P 1'
#
loop_
_entity.id
_entity.type
_entity.pdbx_description
1 polymer ?
#
loop_
_entity_poly.entity_id
_entity_poly.type
_entity_poly.pdbx_seq_one_letter_code
_entity_poly.pdbx_strand_id
1 'polypeptide(L)'
;MCLGSKSDEQQPPPRRRQRAETAGSRRQHQNIPLQPVAISGPVTPPGQVPAPERDAHGLWVNYAPHDLTRQNLMAALGHVARYLHQHGEDVTLVTVGGAVNTVLLQSRTTTHDVDFFCRVLQQPRLGILRQAGQYAVERSSVPLSADWLNNATARMPGVVENIDSLVEAAVAQDAVLFRQPGLKVVAAPWEYAFIKKVSRITQGTGRQYDASNAVAYLHSSSQQATEAAP
;
A
#
# COMPACT_ATOMS: atom_id res chain seq x y z
N MET A 1 14.48 -37.09 -60.91
CA MET A 1 14.53 -35.85 -61.70
C MET A 1 14.95 -34.71 -60.79
N CYS A 2 15.97 -33.96 -61.23
CA CYS A 2 16.42 -32.60 -60.87
C CYS A 2 16.51 -32.23 -59.37
N LEU A 3 17.70 -32.15 -58.74
CA LEU A 3 18.84 -31.21 -58.91
C LEU A 3 18.54 -29.74 -58.59
N GLY A 4 19.31 -29.22 -57.63
CA GLY A 4 19.84 -27.84 -57.60
C GLY A 4 19.62 -27.12 -56.27
N SER A 5 20.54 -26.33 -55.70
CA SER A 5 21.97 -26.09 -55.93
C SER A 5 22.45 -25.36 -54.67
N LYS A 6 23.56 -25.81 -54.07
CA LYS A 6 24.26 -25.09 -52.99
C LYS A 6 25.24 -24.10 -53.62
N SER A 7 25.20 -22.86 -53.18
CA SER A 7 26.18 -21.83 -53.57
C SER A 7 27.36 -21.85 -52.59
N ASP A 8 28.55 -22.11 -53.15
CA ASP A 8 29.84 -21.80 -52.58
C ASP A 8 30.09 -20.29 -52.61
N GLU A 9 30.64 -19.71 -51.53
CA GLU A 9 31.50 -18.53 -51.69
C GLU A 9 32.56 -18.40 -50.57
N GLN A 10 33.75 -18.89 -50.93
CA GLN A 10 35.08 -18.26 -50.79
C GLN A 10 35.59 -17.84 -49.40
N GLN A 11 36.55 -18.64 -48.90
CA GLN A 11 37.49 -18.28 -47.84
C GLN A 11 38.56 -17.29 -48.32
N PRO A 12 38.85 -16.22 -47.56
CA PRO A 12 40.03 -15.38 -47.80
C PRO A 12 41.32 -15.99 -47.19
N PRO A 13 42.50 -15.66 -47.77
CA PRO A 13 43.79 -16.30 -47.49
C PRO A 13 44.42 -15.92 -46.13
N PRO A 14 45.38 -16.72 -45.62
CA PRO A 14 45.96 -16.56 -44.28
C PRO A 14 46.87 -15.33 -44.17
N ARG A 15 46.65 -14.51 -43.13
CA ARG A 15 47.49 -13.35 -42.83
C ARG A 15 48.82 -13.76 -42.18
N ARG A 16 49.88 -13.26 -42.81
CA ARG A 16 51.31 -13.34 -42.48
C ARG A 16 51.59 -12.88 -41.04
N ARG A 17 52.28 -13.72 -40.25
CA ARG A 17 52.81 -13.38 -38.92
C ARG A 17 53.88 -12.27 -39.05
N GLN A 18 53.61 -11.11 -38.47
CA GLN A 18 54.65 -10.12 -38.13
C GLN A 18 54.87 -10.15 -36.62
N ARG A 19 56.10 -10.49 -36.24
CA ARG A 19 56.61 -10.50 -34.88
C ARG A 19 56.99 -9.06 -34.55
N ALA A 20 56.18 -8.37 -33.75
CA ALA A 20 56.53 -7.07 -33.20
C ALA A 20 57.05 -7.27 -31.76
N GLU A 21 58.36 -7.10 -31.60
CA GLU A 21 59.00 -6.95 -30.30
C GLU A 21 58.42 -5.71 -29.61
N THR A 22 57.65 -5.92 -28.54
CA THR A 22 57.13 -4.82 -27.72
C THR A 22 57.96 -4.73 -26.46
N ALA A 23 58.70 -3.63 -26.40
CA ALA A 23 59.42 -3.15 -25.23
C ALA A 23 58.49 -3.07 -24.00
N GLY A 24 59.07 -3.35 -22.82
CA GLY A 24 58.37 -3.37 -21.54
C GLY A 24 57.65 -2.05 -21.25
N SER A 25 56.33 -2.10 -21.28
CA SER A 25 55.47 -1.04 -20.74
C SER A 25 55.14 -1.39 -19.29
N ARG A 26 55.81 -0.69 -18.36
CA ARG A 26 55.46 -0.65 -16.94
C ARG A 26 53.98 -0.26 -16.85
N ARG A 27 53.12 -1.19 -16.41
CA ARG A 27 51.76 -0.87 -15.97
C ARG A 27 51.86 0.09 -14.79
N GLN A 28 51.71 1.39 -15.06
CA GLN A 28 51.35 2.35 -14.03
C GLN A 28 50.03 1.87 -13.45
N HIS A 29 50.07 1.41 -12.19
CA HIS A 29 48.88 1.32 -11.36
C HIS A 29 48.28 2.72 -11.30
N GLN A 30 47.30 2.99 -12.16
CA GLN A 30 46.42 4.13 -11.98
C GLN A 30 45.64 3.82 -10.70
N ASN A 31 46.09 4.41 -9.59
CA ASN A 31 45.28 4.56 -8.39
C ASN A 31 44.04 5.34 -8.81
N ILE A 32 42.95 4.64 -9.14
CA ILE A 32 41.63 5.25 -9.24
C ILE A 32 41.28 5.62 -7.80
N PRO A 33 41.24 6.91 -7.43
CA PRO A 33 40.80 7.28 -6.09
C PRO A 33 39.34 6.81 -5.94
N LEU A 34 39.12 5.87 -5.03
CA LEU A 34 37.78 5.45 -4.64
C LEU A 34 37.11 6.68 -4.04
N GLN A 35 36.20 7.31 -4.79
CA GLN A 35 35.35 8.33 -4.20
C GLN A 35 34.53 7.68 -3.09
N PRO A 36 34.45 8.27 -1.89
CA PRO A 36 33.60 7.78 -0.84
C PRO A 36 32.18 7.67 -1.39
N VAL A 37 31.63 6.45 -1.42
CA VAL A 37 30.22 6.26 -1.74
C VAL A 37 29.44 6.91 -0.62
N ALA A 38 28.89 8.09 -0.87
CA ALA A 38 27.92 8.72 0.01
C ALA A 38 26.64 7.88 -0.10
N ILE A 39 26.52 6.87 0.76
CA ILE A 39 25.29 6.12 0.94
C ILE A 39 24.30 7.10 1.56
N SER A 40 23.41 7.66 0.74
CA SER A 40 22.32 8.47 1.24
C SER A 40 21.49 7.64 2.22
N GLY A 41 21.03 8.27 3.29
CA GLY A 41 20.18 7.61 4.27
C GLY A 41 18.93 7.00 3.59
N PRO A 42 18.36 5.94 4.17
CA PRO A 42 17.15 5.31 3.64
C PRO A 42 16.03 6.34 3.40
N VAL A 43 15.55 6.40 2.16
CA VAL A 43 14.51 7.35 1.71
C VAL A 43 13.14 6.87 2.22
N THR A 44 12.34 7.78 2.79
CA THR A 44 10.94 7.50 3.14
C THR A 44 10.19 7.07 1.87
N PRO A 45 9.54 5.89 1.85
CA PRO A 45 8.81 5.45 0.68
C PRO A 45 7.78 6.50 0.24
N PRO A 46 7.87 7.05 -0.98
CA PRO A 46 6.92 8.05 -1.45
C PRO A 46 5.53 7.43 -1.46
N GLY A 47 4.53 8.09 -0.85
CA GLY A 47 3.15 7.60 -0.88
C GLY A 47 2.58 7.04 0.43
N GLN A 48 3.34 6.92 1.53
CA GLN A 48 2.84 6.24 2.75
C GLN A 48 2.11 7.18 3.72
N VAL A 49 1.03 6.72 4.34
CA VAL A 49 0.30 7.40 5.44
C VAL A 49 0.27 6.44 6.64
N PRO A 50 0.73 6.86 7.84
CA PRO A 50 1.58 8.03 8.07
C PRO A 50 2.94 7.90 7.35
N ALA A 51 3.71 8.97 7.29
CA ALA A 51 5.10 8.86 6.83
C ALA A 51 5.92 8.09 7.88
N PRO A 52 6.74 7.09 7.50
CA PRO A 52 7.65 6.43 8.44
C PRO A 52 8.57 7.41 9.16
N GLU A 53 8.62 7.31 10.49
CA GLU A 53 9.45 8.16 11.34
C GLU A 53 10.64 7.39 11.91
N ARG A 54 11.72 8.13 12.18
CA ARG A 54 12.90 7.60 12.86
C ARG A 54 13.09 8.32 14.18
N ASP A 55 13.54 7.57 15.19
CA ASP A 55 13.91 8.13 16.49
C ASP A 55 15.26 8.86 16.43
N ALA A 56 15.70 9.40 17.57
CA ALA A 56 16.97 10.11 17.71
C ALA A 56 18.21 9.24 17.38
N HIS A 57 18.06 7.91 17.34
CA HIS A 57 19.11 6.96 17.00
C HIS A 57 19.02 6.49 15.54
N GLY A 58 18.08 7.04 14.76
CA GLY A 58 17.86 6.67 13.38
C GLY A 58 17.16 5.31 13.23
N LEU A 59 16.60 4.73 14.28
CA LEU A 59 15.80 3.50 14.20
C LEU A 59 14.35 3.83 13.86
N TRP A 60 13.65 2.90 13.21
CA TRP A 60 12.21 3.08 12.93
C TRP A 60 11.42 3.14 14.23
N VAL A 61 10.56 4.14 14.36
CA VAL A 61 9.67 4.26 15.52
C VAL A 61 8.65 3.11 15.48
N ASN A 62 8.63 2.30 16.54
CA ASN A 62 7.57 1.34 16.78
C ASN A 62 6.45 2.01 17.57
N TYR A 63 5.27 2.10 16.97
CA TYR A 63 4.12 2.70 17.62
C TYR A 63 3.46 1.69 18.57
N ALA A 64 3.11 2.14 19.77
CA ALA A 64 2.35 1.32 20.70
C ALA A 64 0.90 1.20 20.19
N PRO A 65 0.37 -0.02 20.02
CA PRO A 65 -1.02 -0.20 19.59
C PRO A 65 -1.98 0.23 20.69
N HIS A 66 -3.06 0.92 20.32
CA HIS A 66 -4.17 1.25 21.20
C HIS A 66 -5.45 0.55 20.74
N ASP A 67 -6.27 0.09 21.68
CA ASP A 67 -7.58 -0.47 21.36
C ASP A 67 -8.58 0.66 21.04
N LEU A 68 -9.09 0.66 19.82
CA LEU A 68 -10.06 1.62 19.30
C LEU A 68 -11.43 0.96 19.19
N THR A 69 -12.39 1.45 19.96
CA THR A 69 -13.80 1.09 19.85
C THR A 69 -14.43 1.76 18.62
N ARG A 70 -15.66 1.32 18.28
CA ARG A 70 -16.48 2.00 17.25
C ARG A 70 -16.62 3.50 17.51
N GLN A 71 -16.91 3.91 18.74
CA GLN A 71 -17.08 5.33 19.08
C GLN A 71 -15.78 6.12 18.89
N ASN A 72 -14.64 5.54 19.31
CA ASN A 72 -13.33 6.16 19.18
C ASN A 72 -12.96 6.36 17.70
N LEU A 73 -13.18 5.35 16.86
CA LEU A 73 -12.95 5.44 15.41
C LEU A 73 -13.80 6.53 14.77
N MET A 74 -15.09 6.60 15.08
CA MET A 74 -15.99 7.59 14.50
C MET A 74 -15.61 9.02 14.92
N ALA A 75 -15.18 9.21 16.18
CA ALA A 75 -14.69 10.50 16.65
C ALA A 75 -13.38 10.90 15.94
N ALA A 76 -12.41 9.98 15.84
CA ALA A 76 -11.14 10.20 15.14
C ALA A 76 -11.36 10.55 13.66
N LEU A 77 -12.20 9.80 12.94
CA LEU A 77 -12.59 10.10 11.56
C LEU A 77 -13.30 11.45 11.43
N GLY A 78 -14.06 11.86 12.43
CA GLY A 78 -14.65 13.21 12.51
C GLY A 78 -13.60 14.33 12.58
N HIS A 79 -12.48 14.11 13.28
CA HIS A 79 -11.36 15.07 13.27
C HIS A 79 -10.69 15.13 11.90
N VAL A 80 -10.47 13.99 11.25
CA VAL A 80 -9.92 13.92 9.88
C VAL A 80 -10.83 14.65 8.90
N ALA A 81 -12.14 14.37 8.91
CA ALA A 81 -13.12 14.99 8.04
C ALA A 81 -13.14 16.52 8.17
N ARG A 82 -13.18 17.01 9.41
CA ARG A 82 -13.14 18.46 9.70
C ARG A 82 -11.87 19.10 9.16
N TYR A 83 -10.72 18.47 9.37
CA TYR A 83 -9.45 18.99 8.87
C TYR A 83 -9.44 19.06 7.34
N LEU A 84 -9.83 17.98 6.66
CA LEU A 84 -9.90 17.93 5.20
C LEU A 84 -10.86 18.99 4.64
N HIS A 85 -12.05 19.12 5.23
CA HIS A 85 -13.04 20.11 4.82
C HIS A 85 -12.52 21.55 4.96
N GLN A 86 -11.83 21.87 6.06
CA GLN A 86 -11.21 23.19 6.28
C GLN A 86 -10.15 23.53 5.23
N HIS A 87 -9.55 22.51 4.60
CA HIS A 87 -8.56 22.67 3.53
C HIS A 87 -9.17 22.53 2.13
N GLY A 88 -10.50 22.49 2.02
CA GLY A 88 -11.21 22.40 0.73
C GLY A 88 -11.04 21.05 0.02
N GLU A 89 -10.63 20.01 0.74
CA GLU A 89 -10.51 18.65 0.19
C GLU A 89 -11.81 17.86 0.43
N ASP A 90 -12.09 16.94 -0.49
CA ASP A 90 -13.14 15.92 -0.35
C ASP A 90 -12.56 14.56 -0.76
N VAL A 91 -12.31 13.71 0.23
CA VAL A 91 -11.55 12.47 0.05
C VAL A 91 -12.45 11.27 0.28
N THR A 92 -12.39 10.29 -0.62
CA THR A 92 -12.98 8.97 -0.41
C THR A 92 -11.90 7.96 -0.08
N LEU A 93 -11.99 7.35 1.10
CA LEU A 93 -11.14 6.24 1.53
C LEU A 93 -11.93 4.93 1.44
N VAL A 94 -11.25 3.89 0.96
CA VAL A 94 -11.75 2.52 0.98
C VAL A 94 -11.03 1.76 2.09
N THR A 95 -11.77 1.38 3.12
CA THR A 95 -11.20 0.71 4.30
C THR A 95 -11.45 -0.79 4.30
N VAL A 96 -10.54 -1.53 4.93
CA VAL A 96 -10.59 -2.99 5.01
C VAL A 96 -10.42 -3.45 6.45
N GLY A 97 -10.72 -4.72 6.71
CA GLY A 97 -10.27 -5.37 7.93
C GLY A 97 -10.91 -4.80 9.19
N GLY A 98 -10.09 -4.49 10.19
CA GLY A 98 -10.52 -4.26 11.56
C GLY A 98 -11.55 -3.12 11.70
N ALA A 99 -11.35 -1.99 11.03
CA ALA A 99 -12.30 -0.88 11.07
C ALA A 99 -13.69 -1.27 10.54
N VAL A 100 -13.75 -2.02 9.42
CA VAL A 100 -15.01 -2.54 8.87
C VAL A 100 -15.67 -3.51 9.86
N ASN A 101 -14.90 -4.43 10.42
CA ASN A 101 -15.41 -5.42 11.38
C ASN A 101 -15.90 -4.78 12.69
N THR A 102 -15.30 -3.67 13.13
CA THR A 102 -15.68 -2.99 14.37
C THR A 102 -16.84 -2.01 14.18
N VAL A 103 -16.85 -1.24 13.09
CA VAL A 103 -17.81 -0.15 12.91
C VAL A 103 -19.07 -0.58 12.18
N LEU A 104 -18.91 -1.29 11.06
CA LEU A 104 -20.00 -1.68 10.17
C LEU A 104 -20.60 -3.03 10.56
N LEU A 105 -19.77 -4.08 10.58
CA LEU A 105 -20.25 -5.44 10.80
C LEU A 105 -20.42 -5.80 12.26
N GLN A 106 -19.80 -5.02 13.16
CA GLN A 106 -19.80 -5.24 14.61
C GLN A 106 -19.40 -6.67 15.03
N SER A 107 -18.61 -7.35 14.19
CA SER A 107 -18.05 -8.68 14.47
C SER A 107 -16.84 -8.60 15.41
N ARG A 108 -16.36 -7.38 15.70
CA ARG A 108 -15.30 -7.08 16.67
C ARG A 108 -15.71 -5.90 17.55
N THR A 109 -15.25 -5.88 18.78
CA THR A 109 -15.45 -4.75 19.71
C THR A 109 -14.38 -3.66 19.54
N THR A 110 -13.16 -4.05 19.18
CA THR A 110 -12.02 -3.14 18.97
C THR A 110 -11.15 -3.51 17.76
N THR A 111 -10.44 -2.50 17.25
CA THR A 111 -9.31 -2.62 16.31
C THR A 111 -8.20 -1.63 16.72
N HIS A 112 -7.05 -1.65 16.07
CA HIS A 112 -5.95 -0.73 16.40
C HIS A 112 -5.85 0.46 15.43
N ASP A 113 -6.39 0.29 14.23
CA ASP A 113 -6.20 1.20 13.12
C ASP A 113 -7.34 1.10 12.09
N VAL A 114 -7.24 1.97 11.09
CA VAL A 114 -8.01 2.05 9.87
C VAL A 114 -7.05 1.79 8.72
N ASP A 115 -6.99 0.53 8.29
CA ASP A 115 -6.35 0.15 7.03
C ASP A 115 -7.17 0.72 5.87
N PHE A 116 -6.53 1.42 4.95
CA PHE A 116 -7.20 1.95 3.77
C PHE A 116 -6.37 1.90 2.48
N PHE A 117 -7.08 2.02 1.37
CA PHE A 117 -6.55 2.43 0.09
C PHE A 117 -7.51 3.45 -0.55
N CYS A 118 -7.04 4.18 -1.55
CA CYS A 118 -7.84 5.15 -2.29
C CYS A 118 -7.23 5.32 -3.68
N ARG A 119 -7.96 5.94 -4.61
CA ARG A 119 -7.38 6.33 -5.90
C ARG A 119 -6.14 7.18 -5.65
N VAL A 120 -5.10 6.95 -6.45
CA VAL A 120 -3.77 7.56 -6.25
C VAL A 120 -3.89 9.06 -5.97
N LEU A 121 -3.55 9.46 -4.75
CA LEU A 121 -3.49 10.86 -4.38
C LEU A 121 -2.18 11.44 -4.91
N GLN A 122 -2.29 12.47 -5.75
CA GLN A 122 -1.13 13.27 -6.15
C GLN A 122 -0.51 13.97 -4.94
N GLN A 123 0.78 14.36 -5.06
CA GLN A 123 1.63 14.71 -3.92
C GLN A 123 1.31 15.98 -3.09
N PRO A 124 0.34 16.88 -3.39
CA PRO A 124 -0.16 17.77 -2.33
C PRO A 124 -1.23 17.09 -1.44
N ARG A 125 -2.14 16.30 -2.03
CA ARG A 125 -3.28 15.70 -1.32
C ARG A 125 -2.87 14.65 -0.30
N LEU A 126 -1.83 13.87 -0.62
CA LEU A 126 -1.27 12.91 0.33
C LEU A 126 -0.71 13.60 1.58
N GLY A 127 -0.05 14.75 1.41
CA GLY A 127 0.46 15.54 2.52
C GLY A 127 -0.66 16.02 3.45
N ILE A 128 -1.73 16.54 2.87
CA ILE A 128 -2.91 16.99 3.62
C ILE A 128 -3.56 15.81 4.38
N LEU A 129 -3.68 14.64 3.75
CA LEU A 129 -4.25 13.46 4.43
C LEU A 129 -3.39 13.00 5.62
N ARG A 130 -2.05 13.04 5.51
CA ARG A 130 -1.15 12.77 6.65
C ARG A 130 -1.36 13.76 7.79
N GLN A 131 -1.44 15.05 7.45
CA GLN A 131 -1.69 16.10 8.44
C GLN A 131 -3.07 15.94 9.09
N ALA A 132 -4.09 15.51 8.35
CA ALA A 132 -5.40 15.21 8.90
C ALA A 132 -5.37 14.03 9.88
N GLY A 133 -4.62 12.97 9.56
CA GLY A 133 -4.38 11.83 10.45
C GLY A 133 -3.69 12.24 11.75
N GLN A 134 -2.64 13.07 11.65
CA GLN A 134 -1.91 13.63 12.79
C GLN A 134 -2.79 14.58 13.62
N TYR A 135 -3.58 15.42 12.98
CA TYR A 135 -4.54 16.29 13.66
C TYR A 135 -5.54 15.49 14.49
N ALA A 136 -5.98 14.32 14.02
CA ALA A 136 -6.83 13.44 14.82
C ALA A 136 -6.10 12.89 16.06
N VAL A 137 -4.80 12.55 15.95
CA VAL A 137 -3.97 12.12 17.10
C VAL A 137 -3.93 13.22 18.16
N GLU A 138 -3.73 14.48 17.75
CA GLU A 138 -3.61 15.63 18.66
C GLU A 138 -4.94 16.04 19.32
N ARG A 139 -6.08 15.77 18.65
CA ARG A 139 -7.40 16.25 19.09
C ARG A 139 -8.27 15.19 19.76
N SER A 140 -7.94 13.92 19.60
CA SER A 140 -8.72 12.83 20.19
C SER A 140 -8.58 12.83 21.70
N SER A 141 -9.69 12.58 22.40
CA SER A 141 -9.69 12.43 23.87
C SER A 141 -9.15 11.07 24.33
N VAL A 142 -8.97 10.14 23.40
CA VAL A 142 -8.37 8.83 23.61
C VAL A 142 -7.05 8.74 22.84
N PRO A 143 -6.06 8.00 23.34
CA PRO A 143 -4.79 7.84 22.64
C PRO A 143 -5.00 7.09 21.31
N LEU A 144 -4.47 7.67 20.24
CA LEU A 144 -4.36 7.03 18.92
C LEU A 144 -2.89 6.72 18.65
N SER A 145 -2.60 5.55 18.08
CA SER A 145 -1.27 5.25 17.57
C SER A 145 -0.97 6.15 16.36
N ALA A 146 0.28 6.52 16.11
CA ALA A 146 0.59 7.41 14.98
C ALA A 146 0.22 6.78 13.61
N ASP A 147 0.21 5.45 13.54
CA ASP A 147 -0.21 4.64 12.41
C ASP A 147 -1.69 4.23 12.43
N TRP A 148 -2.52 4.85 13.27
CA TRP A 148 -3.95 4.51 13.33
C TRP A 148 -4.69 4.71 12.00
N LEU A 149 -4.22 5.60 11.11
CA LEU A 149 -4.76 5.80 9.78
C LEU A 149 -3.69 5.37 8.77
N ASN A 150 -3.75 4.12 8.31
CA ASN A 150 -2.66 3.50 7.57
C ASN A 150 -3.05 3.15 6.13
N ASN A 151 -2.15 3.40 5.18
CA ASN A 151 -2.33 2.96 3.79
C ASN A 151 -1.40 1.83 3.36
N ALA A 152 -0.88 1.04 4.30
CA ALA A 152 0.03 -0.06 3.99
C ALA A 152 -0.64 -1.09 3.07
N THR A 153 -1.96 -1.30 3.24
CA THR A 153 -2.77 -2.18 2.39
C THR A 153 -2.75 -1.76 0.92
N ALA A 154 -2.65 -0.47 0.60
CA ALA A 154 -2.61 0.02 -0.78
C ALA A 154 -1.38 -0.44 -1.59
N ARG A 155 -0.37 -0.99 -0.90
CA ARG A 155 0.90 -1.45 -1.51
C ARG A 155 1.00 -2.96 -1.62
N MET A 156 -0.01 -3.69 -1.16
CA MET A 156 0.02 -5.14 -1.23
C MET A 156 -0.17 -5.61 -2.67
N PRO A 157 0.49 -6.71 -3.08
CA PRO A 157 0.19 -7.38 -4.34
C PRO A 157 -1.30 -7.70 -4.46
N GLY A 158 -1.86 -7.49 -5.64
CA GLY A 158 -3.27 -7.57 -5.95
C GLY A 158 -4.04 -6.26 -5.71
N VAL A 159 -3.60 -5.42 -4.76
CA VAL A 159 -4.24 -4.11 -4.52
C VAL A 159 -3.63 -3.04 -5.41
N VAL A 160 -2.30 -2.96 -5.44
CA VAL A 160 -1.60 -1.90 -6.18
C VAL A 160 -1.90 -1.96 -7.68
N GLU A 161 -2.08 -3.16 -8.24
CA GLU A 161 -2.39 -3.37 -9.65
C GLU A 161 -3.87 -3.11 -9.99
N ASN A 162 -4.77 -3.14 -9.00
CA ASN A 162 -6.22 -3.09 -9.20
C ASN A 162 -6.90 -1.96 -8.42
N ILE A 163 -6.14 -0.95 -7.97
CA ILE A 163 -6.64 0.05 -7.02
C ILE A 163 -7.87 0.80 -7.55
N ASP A 164 -7.87 1.16 -8.84
CA ASP A 164 -8.98 1.90 -9.44
C ASP A 164 -10.25 1.06 -9.51
N SER A 165 -10.14 -0.20 -9.95
CA SER A 165 -11.27 -1.14 -10.01
C SER A 165 -11.81 -1.44 -8.60
N LEU A 166 -10.93 -1.63 -7.61
CA LEU A 166 -11.34 -1.87 -6.23
C LEU A 166 -12.05 -0.66 -5.63
N VAL A 167 -11.60 0.56 -5.94
CA VAL A 167 -12.26 1.79 -5.48
C VAL A 167 -13.62 1.96 -6.15
N GLU A 168 -13.72 1.73 -7.46
CA GLU A 168 -14.99 1.79 -8.19
C GLU A 168 -16.00 0.79 -7.65
N ALA A 169 -15.58 -0.46 -7.46
CA ALA A 169 -16.41 -1.50 -6.88
C ALA A 169 -16.84 -1.13 -5.44
N ALA A 170 -15.94 -0.60 -4.61
CA ALA A 170 -16.28 -0.16 -3.25
C ALA A 170 -17.29 0.99 -3.24
N VAL A 171 -17.15 1.95 -4.16
CA VAL A 171 -18.06 3.08 -4.29
C VAL A 171 -19.42 2.62 -4.79
N ALA A 172 -19.47 1.70 -5.76
CA ALA A 172 -20.71 1.11 -6.26
C ALA A 172 -21.40 0.25 -5.19
N GLN A 173 -20.62 -0.45 -4.37
CA GLN A 173 -21.12 -1.22 -3.22
C GLN A 173 -21.79 -0.32 -2.16
N ASP A 174 -21.37 0.95 -2.07
CA ASP A 174 -21.83 2.00 -1.15
C ASP A 174 -22.03 1.56 0.32
N ALA A 175 -21.22 0.63 0.79
CA ALA A 175 -21.17 0.23 2.19
C ALA A 175 -20.45 1.31 3.02
N VAL A 176 -21.16 2.40 3.35
CA VAL A 176 -20.61 3.60 4.00
C VAL A 176 -20.33 3.35 5.48
N LEU A 177 -19.04 3.35 5.86
CA LEU A 177 -18.59 3.29 7.25
C LEU A 177 -18.74 4.65 7.95
N PHE A 178 -18.35 5.72 7.25
CA PHE A 178 -18.37 7.08 7.77
C PHE A 178 -18.58 8.09 6.64
N ARG A 179 -19.32 9.16 6.92
CA ARG A 179 -19.53 10.27 5.98
C ARG A 179 -19.72 11.59 6.71
N GLN A 180 -18.88 12.56 6.40
CA GLN A 180 -19.01 13.98 6.76
C GLN A 180 -18.41 14.84 5.63
N PRO A 181 -18.69 16.16 5.57
CA PRO A 181 -17.98 17.03 4.65
C PRO A 181 -16.45 16.82 4.76
N GLY A 182 -15.81 16.66 3.60
CA GLY A 182 -14.37 16.44 3.47
C GLY A 182 -13.91 14.97 3.53
N LEU A 183 -14.72 14.05 4.05
CA LEU A 183 -14.35 12.64 4.14
C LEU A 183 -15.54 11.69 3.98
N LYS A 184 -15.44 10.81 2.98
CA LYS A 184 -16.24 9.58 2.86
C LYS A 184 -15.33 8.38 3.12
N VAL A 185 -15.78 7.45 3.96
CA VAL A 185 -15.13 6.15 4.17
C VAL A 185 -16.11 5.05 3.83
N VAL A 186 -15.74 4.17 2.90
CA VAL A 186 -16.53 3.01 2.49
C VAL A 186 -15.76 1.72 2.78
N ALA A 187 -16.46 0.63 3.02
CA ALA A 187 -15.85 -0.69 3.05
C ALA A 187 -15.34 -1.08 1.66
N ALA A 188 -14.22 -1.79 1.60
CA ALA A 188 -13.79 -2.48 0.39
C ALA A 188 -14.83 -3.52 -0.07
N PRO A 189 -14.74 -3.97 -1.33
CA PRO A 189 -15.64 -4.98 -1.84
C PRO A 189 -15.65 -6.22 -0.95
N TRP A 190 -16.83 -6.77 -0.66
CA TRP A 190 -16.96 -7.89 0.28
C TRP A 190 -16.17 -9.12 -0.18
N GLU A 191 -16.18 -9.39 -1.48
CA GLU A 191 -15.45 -10.50 -2.11
C GLU A 191 -13.93 -10.33 -1.92
N TYR A 192 -13.43 -9.11 -2.14
CA TYR A 192 -12.04 -8.79 -1.90
C TYR A 192 -11.68 -9.00 -0.42
N ALA A 193 -12.49 -8.45 0.50
CA ALA A 193 -12.25 -8.57 1.94
C ALA A 193 -12.27 -10.05 2.40
N PHE A 194 -13.21 -10.84 1.89
CA PHE A 194 -13.30 -12.28 2.12
C PHE A 194 -12.05 -13.02 1.65
N ILE A 195 -11.67 -12.84 0.38
CA ILE A 195 -10.50 -13.50 -0.22
C ILE A 195 -9.23 -13.18 0.58
N LYS A 196 -9.05 -11.93 1.02
CA LYS A 196 -7.88 -11.55 1.82
C LYS A 196 -7.82 -12.29 3.16
N LYS A 197 -8.95 -12.55 3.82
CA LYS A 197 -8.98 -13.33 5.06
C LYS A 197 -8.69 -14.81 4.80
N VAL A 198 -9.34 -15.40 3.81
CA VAL A 198 -9.11 -16.80 3.44
C VAL A 198 -7.66 -17.02 3.03
N SER A 199 -7.11 -16.16 2.18
CA SER A 199 -5.71 -16.20 1.75
C SER A 199 -4.73 -16.16 2.94
N ARG A 200 -4.98 -15.28 3.92
CA ARG A 200 -4.14 -15.21 5.11
C ARG A 200 -4.19 -16.49 5.95
N ILE A 201 -5.38 -17.08 6.09
CA ILE A 201 -5.57 -18.37 6.77
C ILE A 201 -4.81 -19.48 6.04
N THR A 202 -4.97 -19.61 4.72
CA THR A 202 -4.37 -20.69 3.93
C THR A 202 -2.85 -20.56 3.80
N GLN A 203 -2.31 -19.35 3.89
CA GLN A 203 -0.87 -19.07 3.91
C GLN A 203 -0.23 -19.26 5.30
N GLY A 204 -0.98 -19.69 6.31
CA GLY A 204 -0.45 -19.92 7.66
C GLY A 204 -0.15 -18.64 8.45
N THR A 205 -0.58 -17.48 7.96
CA THR A 205 -0.42 -16.18 8.65
C THR A 205 -1.75 -15.69 9.28
N GLY A 206 -2.72 -16.61 9.38
CA GLY A 206 -4.04 -16.39 9.95
C GLY A 206 -3.99 -15.90 11.40
N ARG A 207 -4.91 -15.00 11.74
CA ARG A 207 -5.22 -14.57 13.10
C ARG A 207 -6.46 -15.29 13.60
N GLN A 208 -6.61 -15.39 14.92
CA GLN A 208 -7.73 -16.09 15.57
C GLN A 208 -9.11 -15.62 15.10
N TYR A 209 -9.25 -14.32 14.78
CA TYR A 209 -10.49 -13.71 14.31
C TYR A 209 -10.70 -13.77 12.79
N ASP A 210 -9.80 -14.37 12.01
CA ASP A 210 -9.91 -14.29 10.54
C ASP A 210 -11.01 -15.16 9.97
N ALA A 211 -11.24 -16.34 10.54
CA ALA A 211 -12.33 -17.21 10.11
C ALA A 211 -13.70 -16.53 10.34
N SER A 212 -13.92 -15.94 11.52
CA SER A 212 -15.16 -15.23 11.83
C SER A 212 -15.33 -13.98 10.96
N ASN A 213 -14.27 -13.22 10.71
CA ASN A 213 -14.33 -12.08 9.79
C ASN A 213 -14.65 -12.50 8.36
N ALA A 214 -14.09 -13.62 7.87
CA ALA A 214 -14.41 -14.15 6.54
C ALA A 214 -15.90 -14.51 6.43
N VAL A 215 -16.45 -15.20 7.43
CA VAL A 215 -17.89 -15.52 7.49
C VAL A 215 -18.74 -14.24 7.47
N ALA A 216 -18.35 -13.20 8.22
CA ALA A 216 -19.07 -11.93 8.23
C ALA A 216 -19.10 -11.27 6.84
N TYR A 217 -17.97 -11.25 6.12
CA TYR A 217 -17.92 -10.72 4.75
C TYR A 217 -18.76 -11.52 3.77
N LEU A 218 -18.72 -12.86 3.86
CA LEU A 218 -19.55 -13.72 3.02
C LEU A 218 -21.04 -13.43 3.25
N HIS A 219 -21.48 -13.34 4.51
CA HIS A 219 -22.86 -12.99 4.84
C HIS A 219 -23.27 -11.64 4.25
N SER A 220 -22.43 -10.60 4.39
CA SER A 220 -22.70 -9.28 3.81
C SER A 220 -22.82 -9.31 2.29
N SER A 221 -21.98 -10.08 1.59
CA SER A 221 -22.09 -10.24 0.13
C SER A 221 -23.42 -10.88 -0.29
N SER A 222 -23.90 -11.90 0.44
CA SER A 222 -25.18 -12.56 0.15
C SER A 222 -26.38 -11.64 0.38
N GLN A 223 -26.35 -10.84 1.45
CA GLN A 223 -27.42 -9.87 1.73
C GLN A 223 -27.51 -8.81 0.62
N GLN A 224 -26.36 -8.27 0.21
CA GLN A 224 -26.30 -7.27 -0.85
C GLN A 224 -26.79 -7.80 -2.20
N ALA A 225 -26.45 -9.05 -2.54
CA ALA A 225 -26.95 -9.69 -3.76
C ALA A 225 -28.48 -9.86 -3.74
N THR A 226 -29.08 -10.03 -2.57
CA THR A 226 -30.53 -10.15 -2.40
C THR A 226 -31.23 -8.81 -2.54
N GLU A 227 -30.65 -7.74 -2.00
CA GLU A 227 -31.20 -6.37 -2.10
C GLU A 227 -31.08 -5.78 -3.52
N ALA A 228 -30.13 -6.25 -4.32
CA ALA A 228 -29.94 -5.83 -5.71
C ALA A 228 -30.82 -6.59 -6.73
N ALA A 229 -31.54 -7.62 -6.30
CA ALA A 229 -32.45 -8.37 -7.17
C ALA A 229 -33.78 -7.59 -7.35
N PRO A 230 -34.22 -7.32 -8.60
CA PRO A 230 -35.41 -6.52 -8.89
C PRO A 230 -36.74 -7.21 -8.53
#